data_AF-A0A6V8K7S9-F1
#
_entry.id   AF-A0A6V8K7S9-F1
#
_cell.length_a   1.000
_cell.length_b   1.000
_cell.length_c   1.000
_cell.angle_alpha   90.00
_cell.angle_beta   90.00
_cell.angle_gamma   90.00
#
_symmetry.space_group_name_H-M   'P 1'
#
loop_
_entity.id
_entity.type
_entity.pdbx_description
1 polymer ?
#
loop_
_entity_poly.entity_id
_entity_poly.type
_entity_poly.pdbx_seq_one_letter_code
_entity_poly.pdbx_strand_id
1 'polypeptide(L)' 'MKFEVKKTTSGQFRFNLVASNGQVVATSETYTRKQSAMDTIESIKSKAGGATVDDQTD' A
#
# COMPACT_ATOMS: atom_id res chain seq x y z
N MET A 1 -7.57 2.61 10.36
CA MET A 1 -7.02 2.09 9.09
C MET A 1 -5.93 1.08 9.38
N LYS A 2 -5.72 0.11 8.48
CA LYS A 2 -4.62 -0.88 8.58
C LYS A 2 -4.10 -1.28 7.20
N PHE A 3 -2.86 -1.75 7.13
CA PHE A 3 -2.31 -2.39 5.93
C PHE A 3 -2.47 -3.91 6.01
N GLU A 4 -2.97 -4.53 4.94
CA GLU A 4 -3.06 -5.99 4.80
C GLU A 4 -2.11 -6.46 3.70
N VAL A 5 -1.05 -7.19 4.05
CA VAL A 5 -0.12 -7.78 3.09
C VAL A 5 -0.60 -9.18 2.68
N LYS A 6 -0.72 -9.43 1.37
CA LYS A 6 -1.18 -10.69 0.80
C LYS A 6 -0.17 -11.22 -0.21
N LYS A 7 0.00 -12.55 -0.22
CA LYS A 7 0.74 -13.24 -1.29
C LYS A 7 -0.24 -13.59 -2.42
N THR A 8 0.12 -13.30 -3.66
CA THR A 8 -0.67 -13.64 -4.85
C THR A 8 -0.48 -15.12 -5.21
N THR A 9 -1.35 -15.63 -6.08
CA THR A 9 -1.21 -16.99 -6.65
C THR A 9 0.09 -17.17 -7.44
N SER A 10 0.61 -16.11 -8.04
CA SER A 10 1.91 -16.06 -8.73
C SER A 10 3.11 -15.99 -7.77
N GLY A 11 2.88 -16.00 -6.46
CA GLY A 11 3.93 -15.99 -5.45
C GLY A 11 4.49 -14.61 -5.09
N GLN A 12 4.00 -13.55 -5.73
CA GLN A 12 4.35 -12.16 -5.46
C GLN A 12 3.58 -11.63 -4.23
N PHE A 13 3.89 -10.42 -3.79
CA PHE A 13 3.32 -9.80 -2.60
C PHE A 13 2.67 -8.47 -2.97
N ARG A 14 1.54 -8.13 -2.37
CA ARG A 14 0.94 -6.80 -2.47
C ARG A 14 0.33 -6.43 -1.13
N PHE A 15 0.00 -5.16 -0.94
CA PHE A 15 -0.74 -4.72 0.23
C PHE A 15 -1.99 -3.92 -0.13
N ASN A 16 -2.99 -4.02 0.73
CA ASN A 16 -4.19 -3.18 0.69
C ASN A 16 -4.15 -2.21 1.87
N LEU A 17 -4.55 -0.96 1.66
CA LEU A 17 -4.95 -0.06 2.74
C LEU A 17 -6.44 -0.24 2.99
N VAL A 18 -6.80 -0.58 4.23
CA VAL A 18 -8.16 -0.89 4.63
C VAL A 18 -8.65 0.15 5.64
N ALA A 19 -9.80 0.75 5.35
CA ALA A 19 -10.48 1.71 6.22
C ALA A 19 -11.05 1.03 7.48
N SER A 20 -11.46 1.83 8.47
CA SER A 20 -12.07 1.32 9.72
C SER A 20 -13.37 0.55 9.46
N ASN A 21 -14.10 0.89 8.40
CA ASN A 21 -15.30 0.19 7.96
C ASN A 21 -15.03 -1.11 7.18
N GLY A 22 -13.76 -1.52 7.04
CA GLY A 22 -13.37 -2.75 6.33
C GLY A 22 -13.22 -2.61 4.81
N GLN A 23 -13.51 -1.44 4.23
CA GLN A 23 -13.36 -1.23 2.79
C GLN A 23 -11.89 -1.02 2.39
N VAL A 24 -11.51 -1.58 1.24
CA VAL A 24 -10.19 -1.32 0.63
C VAL A 24 -10.24 0.05 -0.04
N VAL A 25 -9.34 0.94 0.35
CA VAL A 25 -9.23 2.30 -0.22
C VAL A 25 -8.09 2.43 -1.22
N ALA A 26 -7.06 1.59 -1.11
CA ALA A 26 -5.95 1.55 -2.05
C ALA A 26 -5.37 0.13 -2.09
N THR A 27 -4.87 -0.27 -3.26
CA THR A 27 -4.13 -1.53 -3.47
C THR A 27 -2.81 -1.19 -4.11
N SER A 28 -1.72 -1.73 -3.57
CA SER A 28 -0.38 -1.55 -4.13
C SER A 28 -0.20 -2.35 -5.42
N GLU A 29 0.86 -2.03 -6.14
CA GLU A 29 1.45 -2.93 -7.13
C GLU A 29 1.92 -4.25 -6.48
N THR A 30 2.26 -5.23 -7.32
CA THR A 30 2.85 -6.48 -6.86
C THR A 30 4.37 -6.39 -6.79
N TYR A 31 4.92 -6.82 -5.65
CA TYR A 31 6.33 -6.92 -5.35
C TYR A 31 6.78 -8.38 -5.46
N THR A 32 7.98 -8.61 -5.99
CA THR A 32 8.59 -9.94 -6.02
C THR A 32 9.07 -10.40 -4.64
N ARG A 33 9.37 -9.46 -3.73
CA ARG A 33 9.85 -9.73 -2.37
C ARG A 33 8.89 -9.15 -1.33
N LYS A 34 8.62 -9.90 -0.27
CA LYS A 34 7.80 -9.44 0.86
C LYS A 34 8.39 -8.20 1.53
N GLN A 35 9.72 -8.14 1.67
CA GLN A 35 10.41 -7.03 2.33
C GLN A 35 10.14 -5.71 1.61
N SER A 36 10.18 -5.68 0.28
CA SER A 36 9.89 -4.48 -0.52
C SER A 36 8.50 -3.91 -0.26
N ALA A 37 7.50 -4.78 -0.08
CA ALA A 37 6.15 -4.36 0.31
C ALA A 37 6.13 -3.76 1.72
N MET A 38 6.86 -4.34 2.67
CA MET A 38 6.95 -3.85 4.06
C MET A 38 7.66 -2.50 4.15
N ASP A 39 8.78 -2.34 3.46
CA ASP A 39 9.56 -1.08 3.43
C ASP A 39 8.73 0.05 2.83
N THR A 40 7.94 -0.25 1.79
CA THR A 40 7.02 0.71 1.17
C THR A 40 5.95 1.15 2.17
N ILE A 41 5.35 0.22 2.93
CA ILE A 41 4.37 0.54 3.97
C ILE A 41 4.98 1.45 5.04
N GLU A 42 6.21 1.18 5.47
CA GLU A 42 6.90 2.00 6.47
C GLU A 42 7.18 3.42 5.96
N SER A 43 7.62 3.56 4.71
CA SER A 43 7.79 4.86 4.05
C SER A 43 6.47 5.63 3.98
N ILE A 44 5.37 4.97 3.60
CA ILE A 44 4.03 5.59 3.56
C ILE A 44 3.62 6.04 4.97
N LYS A 45 3.74 5.17 5.98
CA LYS A 45 3.37 5.49 7.36
C LYS A 45 4.14 6.70 7.90
N SER A 46 5.41 6.85 7.55
CA SER A 46 6.26 7.94 8.04
C SER A 46 6.07 9.25 7.28
N LYS A 47 5.69 9.21 6.00
CA LYS A 47 5.69 10.40 5.12
C LYS A 47 4.31 10.89 4.69
N ALA A 48 3.30 10.02 4.62
CA ALA A 48 2.04 10.36 3.94
C ALA A 48 1.20 11.43 4.66
N GLY A 49 1.30 11.55 5.99
CA GLY A 49 0.45 12.48 6.75
C GLY A 49 0.63 13.96 6.39
N GLY A 50 1.77 14.35 5.81
CA GLY A 50 2.06 15.71 5.35
C GLY A 50 2.39 15.82 3.86
N ALA A 51 2.11 14.78 3.08
CA ALA A 51 2.38 14.81 1.64
C ALA A 51 1.43 15.79 0.94
N THR A 52 1.94 16.56 -0.01
CA THR A 52 1.14 17.42 -0.88
C THR A 52 0.47 16.61 -1.98
N VAL A 53 -0.68 17.08 -2.46
CA VAL A 53 -1.36 16.50 -3.64
C VAL A 53 -0.91 17.26 -4.88
N ASP A 54 -0.42 16.54 -5.88
CA ASP A 54 -0.10 17.05 -7.23
C ASP A 54 -1.03 16.35 -8.24
N ASP A 55 -1.98 17.09 -8.81
CA ASP A 55 -2.94 16.57 -9.79
C ASP A 55 -2.39 16.75 -11.20
N GLN A 56 -2.16 15.64 -11.90
CA GLN A 56 -1.59 15.59 -13.25
C GLN A 56 -2.59 15.04 -14.28
N THR A 57 -3.87 15.31 -14.10
CA THR A 57 -4.94 14.80 -14.98
C THR A 57 -5.36 15.75 -16.10
N ASP A 58 -4.73 16.93 -16.20
CA ASP A 58 -4.88 17.91 -17.29
C ASP A 58 -4.19 17.47 -18.60
#